data_AF-K7X3W6-F1
#
_entry.id   AF-K7X3W6-F1
#
_cell.length_a   1.000
_cell.length_b   1.000
_cell.length_c   1.000
_cell.angle_alpha   90.00
_cell.angle_beta   90.00
_cell.angle_gamma   90.00
#
_symmetry.space_group_name_H-M   'P 1'
#
loop_
_entity.id
_entity.type
_entity.pdbx_description
1 polymer ?
#
loop_
_entity_poly.entity_id
_entity_poly.type
_entity_poly.pdbx_seq_one_letter_code
_entity_poly.pdbx_strand_id
1 'polypeptide(L)'
;DRIMWPYYKASVIDKTAQEMTRDEAIELVECERLKVCERGVAKGRAHREGQPGANDLHIITIGGLDEHGNDATNDLTDAILEASLNIRTPEPSLGFRYSPKINEKTRKLVFDNIAEGFGFPSIKHDEKNTRQMIEYYKVPPDEAAHWALVLCMAPGVNKRRGLQKTRTEGGGVFYIDKCCEIAFHDGFDYSFANMRQGPKTGDASKFETFEELFDAFKTQLKYAAAMHYRNKDVCRRAEVMYCESPFVASLDDACVEQGIGAFADKTYPNPWTTNAGGQAAGDSLAAVKKLVFDEKKYTMGDVVKALRANFEGYEEMRKDMLAAPKWGND
;
A
#
# COMPACT_ATOMS: atom_id res chain seq x y z
N ASP A 1 -2.66 11.43 16.28
CA ASP A 1 -2.10 11.92 17.56
C ASP A 1 -1.37 13.25 17.41
N ARG A 2 -0.42 13.44 16.49
CA ARG A 2 0.35 14.71 16.40
C ARG A 2 -0.49 15.93 16.03
N ILE A 3 -1.32 15.82 14.99
CA ILE A 3 -2.15 16.95 14.49
C ILE A 3 -3.09 17.46 15.58
N MET A 4 -3.68 16.54 16.34
CA MET A 4 -4.69 16.85 17.35
C MET A 4 -4.11 17.11 18.74
N TRP A 5 -2.81 16.85 18.96
CA TRP A 5 -2.16 17.00 20.25
C TRP A 5 -2.28 18.40 20.88
N PRO A 6 -2.08 19.52 20.15
CA PRO A 6 -2.24 20.85 20.74
C PRO A 6 -3.64 21.09 21.33
N TYR A 7 -4.68 20.57 20.67
CA TYR A 7 -6.07 20.72 21.10
C TYR A 7 -6.40 19.80 22.29
N TYR A 8 -5.90 18.56 22.26
CA TYR A 8 -6.00 17.65 23.39
C TYR A 8 -5.31 18.24 24.63
N LYS A 9 -4.09 18.77 24.48
CA LYS A 9 -3.37 19.41 25.58
C LYS A 9 -4.14 20.59 26.15
N ALA A 10 -4.68 21.48 25.30
CA ALA A 10 -5.49 22.62 25.76
C ALA A 10 -6.76 22.19 26.51
N SER A 11 -7.44 21.14 26.04
CA SER A 11 -8.75 20.70 26.57
C SER A 11 -8.63 19.79 27.79
N VAL A 12 -7.65 18.89 27.79
CA VAL A 12 -7.54 17.80 28.76
C VAL A 12 -6.49 18.08 29.83
N ILE A 13 -5.38 18.69 29.46
CA ILE A 13 -4.23 18.88 30.36
C ILE A 13 -4.24 20.29 30.95
N ASP A 14 -4.20 21.30 30.10
CA ASP A 14 -4.04 22.70 30.52
C ASP A 14 -5.36 23.34 30.95
N LYS A 15 -6.50 22.77 30.53
CA LYS A 15 -7.86 23.28 30.80
C LYS A 15 -8.04 24.74 30.37
N THR A 16 -7.50 25.10 29.20
CA THR A 16 -7.52 26.50 28.70
C THR A 16 -8.63 26.77 27.68
N ALA A 17 -9.18 25.73 27.06
CA ALA A 17 -10.31 25.83 26.13
C ALA A 17 -11.05 24.50 26.06
N GLN A 18 -12.38 24.52 25.97
CA GLN A 18 -13.25 23.33 25.87
C GLN A 18 -12.83 22.22 26.85
N GLU A 19 -12.85 22.53 28.14
CA GLU A 19 -12.38 21.59 29.18
C GLU A 19 -13.04 20.20 29.04
N MET A 20 -12.21 19.16 28.99
CA MET A 20 -12.62 17.76 28.87
C MET A 20 -11.76 16.89 29.78
N THR A 21 -12.34 15.93 30.47
CA THR A 21 -11.61 14.81 31.08
C THR A 21 -10.96 13.93 30.01
N ARG A 22 -10.02 13.08 30.43
CA ARG A 22 -9.40 12.09 29.53
C ARG A 22 -10.43 11.09 29.00
N ASP A 23 -11.38 10.68 29.84
CA ASP A 23 -12.44 9.75 29.46
C ASP A 23 -13.39 10.38 28.42
N GLU A 24 -13.75 11.66 28.56
CA GLU A 24 -14.52 12.38 27.53
C GLU A 24 -13.74 12.51 26.21
N ALA A 25 -12.41 12.63 26.27
CA ALA A 25 -11.58 12.64 25.06
C ALA A 25 -11.52 11.26 24.38
N ILE A 26 -11.50 10.18 25.15
CA ILE A 26 -11.60 8.81 24.62
C ILE A 26 -12.96 8.59 23.98
N GLU A 27 -14.06 8.96 24.66
CA GLU A 27 -15.42 8.88 24.14
C GLU A 27 -15.56 9.66 22.82
N LEU A 28 -14.92 10.84 22.71
CA LEU A 28 -14.93 11.62 21.47
C LEU A 28 -14.23 10.89 20.32
N VAL A 29 -13.12 10.18 20.59
CA VAL A 29 -12.45 9.34 19.59
C VAL A 29 -13.33 8.13 19.22
N GLU A 30 -13.99 7.48 20.20
CA GLU A 30 -14.94 6.40 19.91
C GLU A 30 -16.08 6.87 19.00
N CYS A 31 -16.61 8.07 19.24
CA CYS A 31 -17.60 8.72 18.39
C CYS A 31 -17.05 8.97 16.97
N GLU A 32 -15.82 9.46 16.82
CA GLU A 32 -15.17 9.60 15.51
C GLU A 32 -15.12 8.26 14.77
N ARG A 33 -14.72 7.18 15.45
CA ARG A 33 -14.67 5.83 14.85
C ARG A 33 -16.04 5.36 14.36
N LEU A 34 -17.09 5.57 15.16
CA LEU A 34 -18.47 5.27 14.76
C LEU A 34 -18.90 6.09 13.54
N LYS A 35 -18.59 7.40 13.51
CA LYS A 35 -18.92 8.26 12.36
C LYS A 35 -18.21 7.84 11.09
N VAL A 36 -16.97 7.36 11.18
CA VAL A 36 -16.25 6.76 10.03
C VAL A 36 -16.96 5.48 9.56
N CYS A 37 -17.41 4.62 10.49
CA CYS A 37 -18.16 3.41 10.14
C CYS A 37 -19.55 3.66 9.57
N GLU A 38 -20.14 4.84 9.80
CA GLU A 38 -21.42 5.24 9.19
C GLU A 38 -21.25 5.88 7.81
N ARG A 39 -20.00 6.18 7.41
CA ARG A 39 -19.72 6.86 6.15
C ARG A 39 -19.88 5.91 4.96
N GLY A 40 -21.04 5.95 4.31
CA GLY A 40 -21.24 5.31 3.02
C GLY A 40 -20.42 5.97 1.91
N VAL A 41 -19.64 5.17 1.16
CA VAL A 41 -18.84 5.65 0.02
C VAL A 41 -19.32 5.04 -1.29
N ALA A 42 -19.74 5.91 -2.23
CA ALA A 42 -20.18 5.51 -3.57
C ALA A 42 -18.99 5.30 -4.53
N LYS A 43 -18.20 4.25 -4.30
CA LYS A 43 -17.08 3.85 -5.18
C LYS A 43 -17.53 2.87 -6.26
N GLY A 44 -16.80 2.82 -7.39
CA GLY A 44 -17.09 1.91 -8.50
C GLY A 44 -17.05 0.42 -8.12
N ARG A 45 -17.71 -0.43 -8.91
CA ARG A 45 -17.88 -1.88 -8.64
C ARG A 45 -16.57 -2.58 -8.24
N ALA A 46 -15.52 -2.39 -9.05
CA ALA A 46 -14.22 -3.02 -8.82
C ALA A 46 -13.63 -2.70 -7.43
N HIS A 47 -13.82 -1.48 -6.92
CA HIS A 47 -13.31 -1.11 -5.61
C HIS A 47 -14.17 -1.71 -4.48
N ARG A 48 -15.49 -1.81 -4.66
CA ARG A 48 -16.38 -2.48 -3.68
C ARG A 48 -16.07 -3.97 -3.59
N GLU A 49 -15.83 -4.63 -4.72
CA GLU A 49 -15.50 -6.06 -4.76
C GLU A 49 -14.10 -6.34 -4.22
N GLY A 50 -13.14 -5.43 -4.45
CA GLY A 50 -11.78 -5.57 -3.93
C GLY A 50 -11.62 -5.31 -2.43
N GLN A 51 -12.67 -4.86 -1.75
CA GLN A 51 -12.65 -4.49 -0.32
C GLN A 51 -13.86 -5.10 0.42
N PRO A 52 -13.98 -6.43 0.43
CA PRO A 52 -15.14 -7.09 1.04
C PRO A 52 -15.21 -6.82 2.54
N GLY A 53 -16.40 -6.53 3.05
CA GLY A 53 -16.65 -6.34 4.50
C GLY A 53 -16.25 -4.96 5.05
N ALA A 54 -15.77 -4.04 4.20
CA ALA A 54 -15.39 -2.69 4.58
C ALA A 54 -16.24 -1.65 3.82
N ASN A 55 -16.50 -0.51 4.45
CA ASN A 55 -17.11 0.63 3.76
C ASN A 55 -16.08 1.25 2.82
N ASP A 56 -14.90 1.56 3.34
CA ASP A 56 -13.75 2.00 2.56
C ASP A 56 -12.42 1.90 3.31
N LEU A 57 -11.33 2.25 2.63
CA LEU A 57 -10.01 2.30 3.27
C LEU A 57 -9.84 3.59 4.07
N HIS A 58 -10.20 3.53 5.35
CA HIS A 58 -9.92 4.58 6.33
C HIS A 58 -8.72 4.17 7.18
N ILE A 59 -7.57 4.81 6.98
CA ILE A 59 -6.34 4.54 7.74
C ILE A 59 -5.88 5.83 8.41
N ILE A 60 -5.73 5.81 9.73
CA ILE A 60 -5.06 6.88 10.47
C ILE A 60 -3.70 6.41 10.97
N THR A 61 -2.71 7.29 10.96
CA THR A 61 -1.34 6.97 11.40
C THR A 61 -1.02 7.64 12.72
N ILE A 62 -0.43 6.88 13.64
CA ILE A 62 -0.05 7.31 14.99
C ILE A 62 1.37 6.85 15.33
N GLY A 63 1.96 7.47 16.36
CA GLY A 63 3.28 7.18 16.90
C GLY A 63 4.46 7.72 16.10
N GLY A 64 5.56 6.97 16.12
CA GLY A 64 6.81 7.28 15.40
C GLY A 64 7.70 8.26 16.14
N LEU A 65 8.66 8.82 15.41
CA LEU A 65 9.64 9.76 15.96
C LEU A 65 9.44 11.20 15.48
N ASP A 66 9.81 12.17 16.30
CA ASP A 66 9.86 13.59 15.93
C ASP A 66 11.05 13.88 14.99
N GLU A 67 11.19 15.14 14.55
CA GLU A 67 12.28 15.61 13.69
C GLU A 67 13.68 15.48 14.31
N HIS A 68 13.74 15.30 15.63
CA HIS A 68 14.97 15.09 16.39
C HIS A 68 15.24 13.60 16.68
N GLY A 69 14.34 12.71 16.23
CA GLY A 69 14.45 11.28 16.43
C GLY A 69 14.07 10.80 17.84
N ASN A 70 13.32 11.60 18.60
CA ASN A 70 12.76 11.23 19.90
C ASN A 70 11.36 10.60 19.73
N ASP A 71 10.92 9.87 20.74
CA ASP A 71 9.56 9.31 20.78
C ASP A 71 8.51 10.43 20.67
N ALA A 72 7.65 10.35 19.64
CA ALA A 72 6.58 11.31 19.40
C ALA A 72 5.21 10.84 19.91
N THR A 73 5.14 9.67 20.56
CA THR A 73 3.92 9.22 21.22
C THR A 73 3.59 10.12 22.40
N ASN A 74 2.29 10.25 22.69
CA ASN A 74 1.78 11.09 23.75
C ASN A 74 0.46 10.53 24.28
N ASP A 75 -0.14 11.19 25.28
CA ASP A 75 -1.36 10.68 25.92
C ASP A 75 -2.56 10.57 24.95
N LEU A 76 -2.59 11.39 23.88
CA LEU A 76 -3.59 11.22 22.83
C LEU A 76 -3.32 9.99 21.95
N THR A 77 -2.06 9.59 21.76
CA THR A 77 -1.73 8.29 21.12
C THR A 77 -2.37 7.15 21.90
N ASP A 78 -2.21 7.15 23.22
CA ASP A 78 -2.77 6.13 24.11
C ASP A 78 -4.31 6.17 24.12
N ALA A 79 -4.91 7.36 24.20
CA ALA A 79 -6.36 7.53 24.14
C ALA A 79 -6.98 6.98 22.84
N ILE A 80 -6.31 7.16 21.70
CA ILE A 80 -6.75 6.58 20.42
C ILE A 80 -6.71 5.04 20.44
N LEU A 81 -5.67 4.46 21.05
CA LEU A 81 -5.53 3.01 21.18
C LEU A 81 -6.55 2.41 22.15
N GLU A 82 -6.86 3.11 23.24
CA GLU A 82 -7.88 2.72 24.21
C GLU A 82 -9.29 2.81 23.62
N ALA A 83 -9.63 3.91 22.93
CA ALA A 83 -10.88 4.04 22.20
C ALA A 83 -11.09 2.88 21.20
N SER A 84 -10.04 2.47 20.51
CA SER A 84 -10.05 1.32 19.59
C SER A 84 -10.36 0.00 20.30
N LEU A 85 -9.76 -0.24 21.48
CA LEU A 85 -10.04 -1.42 22.32
C LEU A 85 -11.47 -1.46 22.84
N ASN A 86 -12.00 -0.29 23.20
CA ASN A 86 -13.34 -0.16 23.78
C ASN A 86 -14.44 -0.40 22.75
N ILE A 87 -14.41 0.30 21.62
CA ILE A 87 -15.53 0.33 20.67
C ILE A 87 -15.47 -0.76 19.59
N ARG A 88 -14.29 -1.34 19.34
CA ARG A 88 -14.08 -2.52 18.48
C ARG A 88 -14.67 -2.42 17.07
N THR A 89 -14.59 -1.24 16.46
CA THR A 89 -15.04 -1.03 15.08
C THR A 89 -13.97 -1.44 14.07
N PRO A 90 -14.34 -1.96 12.88
CA PRO A 90 -13.37 -2.35 11.84
C PRO A 90 -12.69 -1.14 11.18
N GLU A 91 -13.30 0.05 11.26
CA GLU A 91 -12.80 1.30 10.70
C GLU A 91 -12.84 2.45 11.75
N PRO A 92 -11.95 3.45 11.64
CA PRO A 92 -10.74 3.45 10.83
C PRO A 92 -9.71 2.44 11.34
N SER A 93 -8.95 1.85 10.42
CA SER A 93 -7.76 1.07 10.74
C SER A 93 -6.65 1.98 11.26
N LEU A 94 -5.78 1.43 12.10
CA LEU A 94 -4.65 2.13 12.68
C LEU A 94 -3.33 1.70 12.01
N GLY A 95 -2.51 2.67 11.64
CA GLY A 95 -1.10 2.48 11.28
C GLY A 95 -0.21 2.98 12.40
N PHE A 96 0.65 2.13 12.94
CA PHE A 96 1.61 2.50 13.98
C PHE A 96 3.02 2.60 13.43
N ARG A 97 3.60 3.79 13.55
CA ARG A 97 5.00 4.06 13.21
C ARG A 97 5.88 3.57 14.36
N TYR A 98 6.53 2.43 14.17
CA TYR A 98 7.32 1.78 15.20
C TYR A 98 8.79 2.14 15.15
N SER A 99 9.34 2.43 16.33
CA SER A 99 10.77 2.49 16.64
C SER A 99 11.01 1.83 18.00
N PRO A 100 12.16 1.17 18.23
CA PRO A 100 12.52 0.67 19.57
C PRO A 100 12.65 1.77 20.62
N LYS A 101 12.74 3.05 20.21
CA LYS A 101 12.79 4.20 21.12
C LYS A 101 11.45 4.54 21.78
N ILE A 102 10.33 4.03 21.24
CA ILE A 102 9.00 4.33 21.78
C ILE A 102 8.83 3.75 23.17
N ASN A 103 8.18 4.48 24.07
CA ASN A 103 7.96 4.05 25.45
C ASN A 103 7.17 2.73 25.55
N GLU A 104 7.40 1.97 26.63
CA GLU A 104 6.81 0.65 26.83
C GLU A 104 5.29 0.68 27.02
N LYS A 105 4.75 1.73 27.67
CA LYS A 105 3.31 1.88 27.91
C LYS A 105 2.53 1.90 26.58
N THR A 106 2.92 2.77 25.65
CA THR A 106 2.27 2.84 24.34
C THR A 106 2.49 1.57 23.53
N ARG A 107 3.69 0.97 23.56
CA ARG A 107 3.93 -0.34 22.89
C ARG A 107 3.02 -1.44 23.42
N LYS A 108 2.74 -1.46 24.72
CA LYS A 108 1.80 -2.40 25.31
C LYS A 108 0.38 -2.18 24.80
N LEU A 109 -0.11 -0.94 24.72
CA LEU A 109 -1.44 -0.64 24.17
C LEU A 109 -1.58 -1.02 22.69
N VAL A 110 -0.50 -0.85 21.90
CA VAL A 110 -0.44 -1.35 20.52
C VAL A 110 -0.55 -2.87 20.49
N PHE A 111 0.20 -3.58 21.35
CA PHE A 111 0.10 -5.03 21.46
C PHE A 111 -1.30 -5.49 21.87
N ASP A 112 -1.91 -4.83 22.86
CA ASP A 112 -3.24 -5.20 23.36
C ASP A 112 -4.27 -5.10 22.22
N ASN A 113 -4.22 -4.07 21.37
CA ASN A 113 -5.08 -3.98 20.18
C ASN A 113 -4.85 -5.13 19.18
N ILE A 114 -3.60 -5.51 18.94
CA ILE A 114 -3.26 -6.62 18.03
C ILE A 114 -3.74 -7.96 18.63
N ALA A 115 -3.57 -8.14 19.95
CA ALA A 115 -3.93 -9.36 20.67
C ALA A 115 -5.45 -9.62 20.67
N GLU A 116 -6.26 -8.57 20.62
CA GLU A 116 -7.72 -8.67 20.44
C GLU A 116 -8.14 -9.20 19.06
N GLY A 117 -7.21 -9.29 18.10
CA GLY A 117 -7.46 -9.89 16.79
C GLY A 117 -8.09 -8.94 15.77
N PHE A 118 -8.06 -7.61 16.01
CA PHE A 118 -8.57 -6.62 15.04
C PHE A 118 -7.75 -6.53 13.75
N GLY A 119 -6.50 -7.01 13.79
CA GLY A 119 -5.56 -6.89 12.66
C GLY A 119 -4.86 -5.53 12.56
N PHE A 120 -5.08 -4.62 13.52
CA PHE A 120 -4.40 -3.33 13.62
C PHE A 120 -4.17 -2.95 15.10
N PRO A 121 -3.24 -2.02 15.41
CA PRO A 121 -2.42 -1.24 14.49
C PRO A 121 -1.47 -2.06 13.61
N SER A 122 -1.44 -1.76 12.31
CA SER A 122 -0.42 -2.30 11.41
C SER A 122 0.93 -1.63 11.71
N ILE A 123 1.99 -2.43 11.80
CA ILE A 123 3.31 -1.92 12.20
C ILE A 123 4.12 -1.48 10.98
N LYS A 124 4.62 -0.25 11.01
CA LYS A 124 5.48 0.33 9.97
C LYS A 124 6.81 0.74 10.57
N HIS A 125 7.91 0.45 9.87
CA HIS A 125 9.23 0.79 10.37
C HIS A 125 9.51 2.30 10.18
N ASP A 126 9.59 3.03 11.28
CA ASP A 126 9.62 4.50 11.24
C ASP A 126 10.85 5.03 10.50
N GLU A 127 12.04 4.60 10.94
CA GLU A 127 13.31 5.09 10.41
C GLU A 127 13.50 4.72 8.94
N LYS A 128 13.05 3.53 8.51
CA LYS A 128 13.14 3.11 7.10
C LYS A 128 12.24 3.96 6.20
N ASN A 129 11.02 4.24 6.62
CA ASN A 129 10.09 5.06 5.84
C ASN A 129 10.53 6.53 5.81
N THR A 130 10.98 7.07 6.94
CA THR A 130 11.57 8.41 7.00
C THR A 130 12.78 8.52 6.07
N ARG A 131 13.70 7.55 6.13
CA ARG A 131 14.88 7.48 5.26
C ARG A 131 14.50 7.35 3.78
N GLN A 132 13.46 6.57 3.45
CA GLN A 132 12.99 6.43 2.07
C GLN A 132 12.64 7.80 1.45
N MET A 133 11.87 8.63 2.17
CA MET A 133 11.47 9.94 1.67
C MET A 133 12.65 10.89 1.49
N ILE A 134 13.63 10.85 2.41
CA ILE A 134 14.84 11.67 2.32
C ILE A 134 15.72 11.20 1.15
N GLU A 135 16.02 9.91 1.08
CA GLU A 135 17.01 9.37 0.13
C GLU A 135 16.50 9.30 -1.30
N TYR A 136 15.26 8.85 -1.50
CA TYR A 136 14.69 8.66 -2.84
C TYR A 136 13.93 9.88 -3.35
N TYR A 137 13.14 10.51 -2.49
CA TYR A 137 12.26 11.61 -2.88
C TYR A 137 12.80 13.00 -2.54
N LYS A 138 13.97 13.06 -1.87
CA LYS A 138 14.66 14.32 -1.51
C LYS A 138 13.81 15.25 -0.66
N VAL A 139 12.89 14.68 0.13
CA VAL A 139 12.08 15.43 1.10
C VAL A 139 13.01 15.92 2.22
N PRO A 140 12.89 17.20 2.65
CA PRO A 140 13.65 17.71 3.79
C PRO A 140 13.49 16.84 5.04
N PRO A 141 14.54 16.60 5.85
CA PRO A 141 14.46 15.70 6.99
C PRO A 141 13.35 16.03 8.00
N ASP A 142 13.10 17.32 8.26
CA ASP A 142 12.05 17.78 9.17
C ASP A 142 10.64 17.50 8.61
N GLU A 143 10.44 17.61 7.30
CA GLU A 143 9.21 17.24 6.62
C GLU A 143 9.03 15.72 6.58
N ALA A 144 10.10 14.99 6.28
CA ALA A 144 10.11 13.53 6.21
C ALA A 144 9.86 12.88 7.56
N ALA A 145 10.23 13.49 8.69
CA ALA A 145 9.90 12.96 10.01
C ALA A 145 8.38 12.98 10.30
N HIS A 146 7.62 13.81 9.57
CA HIS A 146 6.18 13.96 9.71
C HIS A 146 5.44 13.28 8.56
N TRP A 147 5.42 11.95 8.58
CA TRP A 147 4.67 11.18 7.60
C TRP A 147 3.48 10.44 8.19
N ALA A 148 2.49 10.23 7.34
CA ALA A 148 1.36 9.33 7.56
C ALA A 148 1.20 8.40 6.37
N LEU A 149 0.51 7.28 6.56
CA LEU A 149 0.14 6.42 5.46
C LEU A 149 -0.91 7.11 4.59
N VAL A 150 -0.69 7.15 3.27
CA VAL A 150 -1.67 7.73 2.32
C VAL A 150 -2.90 6.84 2.19
N LEU A 151 -2.69 5.51 2.20
CA LEU A 151 -3.73 4.48 2.31
C LEU A 151 -3.16 3.36 3.21
N CYS A 152 -3.05 2.12 2.73
CA CYS A 152 -2.62 1.00 3.59
C CYS A 152 -1.11 0.98 3.91
N MET A 153 -0.25 1.42 2.98
CA MET A 153 1.18 1.07 2.99
C MET A 153 2.15 2.21 2.74
N ALA A 154 1.86 3.12 1.80
CA ALA A 154 2.83 4.11 1.37
C ALA A 154 2.89 5.30 2.33
N PRO A 155 4.08 5.68 2.84
CA PRO A 155 4.25 6.91 3.61
C PRO A 155 4.12 8.11 2.67
N GLY A 156 3.60 9.22 3.19
CA GLY A 156 3.62 10.52 2.55
C GLY A 156 3.73 11.63 3.58
N VAL A 157 4.26 12.78 3.17
CA VAL A 157 4.38 13.96 4.04
C VAL A 157 3.00 14.37 4.56
N ASN A 158 2.94 14.65 5.86
CA ASN A 158 1.74 14.98 6.60
C ASN A 158 1.97 16.23 7.46
N LYS A 159 2.34 17.32 6.78
CA LYS A 159 2.40 18.69 7.30
C LYS A 159 1.51 19.59 6.44
N ARG A 160 1.46 20.88 6.77
CA ARG A 160 0.68 21.90 6.06
C ARG A 160 1.12 22.12 4.60
N ARG A 161 2.28 21.59 4.21
CA ARG A 161 2.91 21.82 2.91
C ARG A 161 3.18 20.50 2.23
N GLY A 162 2.89 20.44 0.92
CA GLY A 162 3.36 19.39 0.03
C GLY A 162 2.80 18.00 0.34
N LEU A 163 1.65 17.91 1.02
CA LEU A 163 0.95 16.64 1.21
C LEU A 163 0.49 16.09 -0.16
N GLN A 164 0.40 14.78 -0.30
CA GLN A 164 -0.09 14.22 -1.55
C GLN A 164 -1.59 14.45 -1.74
N LYS A 165 -1.97 15.08 -2.86
CA LYS A 165 -3.35 15.51 -3.12
C LYS A 165 -4.18 14.53 -3.96
N THR A 166 -3.56 13.56 -4.63
CA THR A 166 -4.24 12.66 -5.57
C THR A 166 -3.62 11.27 -5.57
N ARG A 167 -4.37 10.27 -6.03
CA ARG A 167 -3.88 8.91 -6.27
C ARG A 167 -3.10 8.76 -7.59
N THR A 168 -3.17 9.73 -8.51
CA THR A 168 -2.36 9.70 -9.73
C THR A 168 -0.88 10.05 -9.49
N GLU A 169 -0.55 10.67 -8.34
CA GLU A 169 0.84 10.83 -7.89
C GLU A 169 1.40 9.45 -7.50
N GLY A 170 0.76 8.82 -6.52
CA GLY A 170 1.13 7.51 -6.01
C GLY A 170 -0.08 6.64 -5.69
N GLY A 171 -0.02 5.38 -6.13
CA GLY A 171 -1.11 4.44 -6.00
C GLY A 171 -1.43 3.67 -7.28
N GLY A 172 -2.53 2.93 -7.22
CA GLY A 172 -2.90 1.96 -8.24
C GLY A 172 -2.25 0.59 -8.02
N VAL A 173 -2.62 -0.36 -8.88
CA VAL A 173 -2.18 -1.75 -8.82
C VAL A 173 -1.95 -2.26 -10.23
N PHE A 174 -0.91 -3.07 -10.40
CA PHE A 174 -0.81 -3.99 -11.53
C PHE A 174 -0.37 -5.37 -11.03
N TYR A 175 -0.66 -6.40 -11.81
CA TYR A 175 -0.58 -7.80 -11.42
C TYR A 175 0.66 -8.46 -12.04
N ILE A 176 1.67 -8.75 -11.21
CA ILE A 176 2.94 -9.34 -11.62
C ILE A 176 2.75 -10.81 -12.04
N ASP A 177 1.96 -11.55 -11.26
CA ASP A 177 1.53 -12.92 -11.58
C ASP A 177 0.87 -13.01 -12.95
N LYS A 178 -0.01 -12.06 -13.29
CA LYS A 178 -0.62 -12.05 -14.63
C LYS A 178 0.41 -11.79 -15.73
N CYS A 179 1.38 -10.90 -15.49
CA CYS A 179 2.50 -10.69 -16.42
C CYS A 179 3.34 -11.96 -16.60
N CYS A 180 3.52 -12.74 -15.53
CA CYS A 180 4.19 -14.03 -15.55
C CYS A 180 3.41 -15.04 -16.39
N GLU A 181 2.11 -15.21 -16.13
CA GLU A 181 1.25 -16.14 -16.87
C GLU A 181 1.27 -15.86 -18.38
N ILE A 182 1.07 -14.60 -18.78
CA ILE A 182 1.05 -14.29 -20.21
C ILE A 182 2.44 -14.43 -20.85
N ALA A 183 3.54 -14.40 -20.10
CA ALA A 183 4.87 -14.72 -20.63
C ALA A 183 4.99 -16.19 -21.07
N PHE A 184 4.28 -17.12 -20.42
CA PHE A 184 4.16 -18.53 -20.89
C PHE A 184 3.32 -18.68 -22.17
N HIS A 185 2.62 -17.62 -22.57
CA HIS A 185 1.63 -17.66 -23.66
C HIS A 185 1.79 -16.50 -24.64
N ASP A 186 3.02 -16.05 -24.90
CA ASP A 186 3.34 -15.04 -25.90
C ASP A 186 2.61 -13.69 -25.68
N GLY A 187 2.21 -13.36 -24.45
CA GLY A 187 1.44 -12.16 -24.12
C GLY A 187 -0.09 -12.30 -24.29
N PHE A 188 -0.59 -13.49 -24.62
CA PHE A 188 -2.01 -13.77 -24.75
C PHE A 188 -2.62 -14.29 -23.45
N ASP A 189 -3.61 -13.58 -22.93
CA ASP A 189 -4.41 -14.01 -21.78
C ASP A 189 -5.55 -14.91 -22.25
N TYR A 190 -5.38 -16.21 -22.09
CA TYR A 190 -6.40 -17.20 -22.43
C TYR A 190 -7.31 -17.58 -21.27
N SER A 191 -6.86 -17.38 -20.03
CA SER A 191 -7.52 -17.90 -18.82
C SER A 191 -8.60 -16.97 -18.31
N PHE A 192 -8.51 -15.67 -18.62
CA PHE A 192 -9.46 -14.68 -18.14
C PHE A 192 -10.07 -13.85 -19.27
N ALA A 193 -9.27 -13.00 -19.92
CA ALA A 193 -9.80 -12.04 -20.89
C ALA A 193 -9.97 -12.60 -22.31
N ASN A 194 -9.39 -13.78 -22.60
CA ASN A 194 -9.33 -14.38 -23.93
C ASN A 194 -8.88 -13.41 -25.04
N MET A 195 -7.88 -12.59 -24.74
CA MET A 195 -7.33 -11.60 -25.67
C MET A 195 -5.85 -11.32 -25.41
N ARG A 196 -5.20 -10.64 -26.35
CA ARG A 196 -3.81 -10.18 -26.18
C ARG A 196 -3.78 -9.07 -25.11
N GLN A 197 -3.01 -9.27 -24.05
CA GLN A 197 -2.86 -8.30 -22.95
C GLN A 197 -1.47 -7.66 -22.92
N GLY A 198 -0.49 -8.24 -23.62
CA GLY A 198 0.86 -7.70 -23.70
C GLY A 198 1.57 -8.02 -25.01
N PRO A 199 2.83 -7.59 -25.17
CA PRO A 199 3.61 -7.81 -26.38
C PRO A 199 3.81 -9.29 -26.69
N LYS A 200 4.04 -9.61 -27.97
CA LYS A 200 4.52 -10.93 -28.38
C LYS A 200 5.95 -11.11 -27.88
N THR A 201 6.16 -12.13 -27.07
CA THR A 201 7.43 -12.40 -26.36
C THR A 201 8.02 -13.76 -26.72
N GLY A 202 7.38 -14.50 -27.62
CA GLY A 202 7.82 -15.81 -28.07
C GLY A 202 6.92 -16.93 -27.58
N ASP A 203 6.99 -18.06 -28.28
CA ASP A 203 6.31 -19.30 -27.91
C ASP A 203 7.13 -20.00 -26.81
N ALA A 204 6.68 -19.86 -25.55
CA ALA A 204 7.42 -20.35 -24.40
C ALA A 204 7.63 -21.87 -24.40
N SER A 205 6.82 -22.64 -25.14
CA SER A 205 7.01 -24.09 -25.29
C SER A 205 8.34 -24.46 -25.98
N LYS A 206 8.97 -23.49 -26.64
CA LYS A 206 10.23 -23.61 -27.38
C LYS A 206 11.42 -22.96 -26.67
N PHE A 207 11.23 -22.38 -25.50
CA PHE A 207 12.36 -21.81 -24.75
C PHE A 207 13.28 -22.93 -24.28
N GLU A 208 14.57 -22.76 -24.57
CA GLU A 208 15.63 -23.72 -24.26
C GLU A 208 16.36 -23.36 -22.95
N THR A 209 16.23 -22.11 -22.50
CA THR A 209 16.85 -21.58 -21.29
C THR A 209 15.86 -20.89 -20.37
N PHE A 210 16.19 -20.84 -19.07
CA PHE A 210 15.41 -20.08 -18.10
C PHE A 210 15.44 -18.58 -18.40
N GLU A 211 16.56 -18.09 -18.90
CA GLU A 211 16.79 -16.69 -19.25
C GLU A 211 15.81 -16.21 -20.33
N GLU A 212 15.47 -17.03 -21.33
CA GLU A 212 14.46 -16.69 -22.33
C GLU A 212 13.07 -16.50 -21.71
N LEU A 213 12.66 -17.39 -20.80
CA LEU A 213 11.42 -17.24 -20.06
C LEU A 213 11.43 -15.98 -19.18
N PHE A 214 12.54 -15.73 -18.49
CA PHE A 214 12.69 -14.57 -17.63
C PHE A 214 12.72 -13.25 -18.41
N ASP A 215 13.31 -13.24 -19.61
CA ASP A 215 13.30 -12.10 -20.52
C ASP A 215 11.91 -11.82 -21.09
N ALA A 216 11.16 -12.87 -21.45
CA ALA A 216 9.75 -12.75 -21.83
C ALA A 216 8.93 -12.11 -20.69
N PHE A 217 9.07 -12.62 -19.46
CA PHE A 217 8.42 -12.06 -18.27
C PHE A 217 8.80 -10.59 -18.03
N LYS A 218 10.10 -10.25 -18.06
CA LYS A 218 10.56 -8.87 -17.91
C LYS A 218 9.95 -7.95 -18.97
N THR A 219 9.78 -8.44 -20.20
CA THR A 219 9.18 -7.67 -21.29
C THR A 219 7.69 -7.40 -21.04
N GLN A 220 6.93 -8.40 -20.59
CA GLN A 220 5.53 -8.22 -20.17
C GLN A 220 5.42 -7.22 -19.01
N LEU A 221 6.26 -7.37 -18.00
CA LEU A 221 6.27 -6.52 -16.81
C LEU A 221 6.60 -5.06 -17.16
N LYS A 222 7.62 -4.83 -18.00
CA LYS A 222 7.99 -3.48 -18.47
C LYS A 222 6.85 -2.83 -19.24
N TYR A 223 6.16 -3.58 -20.10
CA TYR A 223 4.99 -3.08 -20.82
C TYR A 223 3.86 -2.68 -19.88
N ALA A 224 3.48 -3.56 -18.95
CA ALA A 224 2.42 -3.30 -17.97
C ALA A 224 2.74 -2.06 -17.11
N ALA A 225 3.97 -1.97 -16.59
CA ALA A 225 4.42 -0.83 -15.82
C ALA A 225 4.39 0.48 -16.64
N ALA A 226 4.86 0.46 -17.88
CA ALA A 226 4.84 1.63 -18.75
C ALA A 226 3.40 2.12 -19.01
N MET A 227 2.45 1.20 -19.27
CA MET A 227 1.05 1.55 -19.44
C MET A 227 0.43 2.12 -18.17
N HIS A 228 0.74 1.52 -17.02
CA HIS A 228 0.25 1.98 -15.71
C HIS A 228 0.66 3.42 -15.40
N TYR A 229 1.96 3.73 -15.49
CA TYR A 229 2.45 5.08 -15.20
C TYR A 229 2.01 6.11 -16.23
N ARG A 230 1.98 5.76 -17.52
CA ARG A 230 1.44 6.66 -18.56
C ARG A 230 -0.03 7.01 -18.30
N ASN A 231 -0.84 6.03 -17.90
CA ASN A 231 -2.23 6.29 -17.55
C ASN A 231 -2.34 7.28 -16.38
N LYS A 232 -1.55 7.08 -15.32
CA LYS A 232 -1.51 8.01 -14.17
C LYS A 232 -1.15 9.44 -14.60
N ASP A 233 -0.11 9.61 -15.41
CA ASP A 233 0.35 10.93 -15.85
C ASP A 233 -0.68 11.64 -16.75
N VAL A 234 -1.33 10.90 -17.65
CA VAL A 234 -2.41 11.43 -18.50
C VAL A 234 -3.61 11.84 -17.64
N CYS A 235 -4.01 11.01 -16.68
CA CYS A 235 -5.06 11.34 -15.73
C CYS A 235 -4.71 12.59 -14.92
N ARG A 236 -3.46 12.71 -14.43
CA ARG A 236 -3.00 13.88 -13.67
C ARG A 236 -3.12 15.17 -14.50
N ARG A 237 -2.78 15.12 -15.79
CA ARG A 237 -2.99 16.28 -16.69
C ARG A 237 -4.47 16.66 -16.81
N ALA A 238 -5.36 15.68 -16.92
CA ALA A 238 -6.79 15.93 -16.95
C ALA A 238 -7.31 16.49 -15.61
N GLU A 239 -6.82 15.98 -14.48
CA GLU A 239 -7.16 16.48 -13.14
C GLU A 239 -6.83 17.97 -12.99
N VAL A 240 -5.61 18.37 -13.37
CA VAL A 240 -5.17 19.78 -13.34
C VAL A 240 -6.06 20.68 -14.18
N MET A 241 -6.51 20.21 -15.35
CA MET A 241 -7.30 21.03 -16.28
C MET A 241 -8.78 21.12 -15.93
N TYR A 242 -9.37 20.03 -15.43
CA TYR A 242 -10.83 19.87 -15.40
C TYR A 242 -11.41 19.54 -14.02
N CYS A 243 -10.59 19.05 -13.09
CA CYS A 243 -11.06 18.56 -11.79
C CYS A 243 -10.33 19.23 -10.62
N GLU A 244 -9.71 20.39 -10.84
CA GLU A 244 -8.92 21.07 -9.83
C GLU A 244 -9.73 21.32 -8.55
N SER A 245 -9.05 21.31 -7.39
CA SER A 245 -9.71 21.48 -6.08
C SER A 245 -9.22 22.73 -5.36
N PRO A 246 -9.93 23.87 -5.50
CA PRO A 246 -9.59 25.11 -4.80
C PRO A 246 -9.60 24.97 -3.27
N PHE A 247 -10.51 24.17 -2.73
CA PHE A 247 -10.57 23.94 -1.28
C PHE A 247 -9.32 23.22 -0.78
N VAL A 248 -8.90 22.13 -1.44
CA VAL A 248 -7.67 21.43 -1.07
C VAL A 248 -6.45 22.32 -1.26
N ALA A 249 -6.42 23.11 -2.34
CA ALA A 249 -5.33 24.05 -2.60
C ALA A 249 -5.22 25.12 -1.49
N SER A 250 -6.34 25.64 -1.00
CA SER A 250 -6.35 26.66 0.07
C SER A 250 -5.87 26.16 1.44
N LEU A 251 -5.81 24.83 1.63
CA LEU A 251 -5.34 24.22 2.87
C LEU A 251 -3.83 23.89 2.82
N ASP A 252 -3.17 24.13 1.69
CA ASP A 252 -1.75 23.81 1.50
C ASP A 252 -0.90 25.07 1.28
N ASP A 253 0.12 25.23 2.12
CA ASP A 253 0.94 26.45 2.12
C ASP A 253 1.72 26.63 0.80
N ALA A 254 2.16 25.55 0.13
CA ALA A 254 2.85 25.67 -1.15
C ALA A 254 1.89 26.07 -2.29
N CYS A 255 0.67 25.54 -2.28
CA CYS A 255 -0.35 25.93 -3.27
C CYS A 255 -0.73 27.40 -3.14
N VAL A 256 -0.94 27.88 -1.90
CA VAL A 256 -1.31 29.27 -1.61
C VAL A 256 -0.17 30.23 -1.98
N GLU A 257 1.07 29.93 -1.58
CA GLU A 257 2.22 30.80 -1.87
C GLU A 257 2.53 30.90 -3.37
N GLN A 258 2.34 29.81 -4.12
CA GLN A 258 2.65 29.76 -5.55
C GLN A 258 1.46 30.15 -6.44
N GLY A 259 0.26 30.27 -5.87
CA GLY A 259 -0.97 30.54 -6.62
C GLY A 259 -1.34 29.41 -7.59
N ILE A 260 -1.08 28.16 -7.21
CA ILE A 260 -1.34 26.96 -8.03
C ILE A 260 -2.48 26.12 -7.44
N GLY A 261 -3.12 25.33 -8.31
CA GLY A 261 -4.10 24.34 -7.88
C GLY A 261 -3.47 23.17 -7.13
N ALA A 262 -4.28 22.48 -6.33
CA ALA A 262 -3.87 21.30 -5.56
C ALA A 262 -3.28 20.21 -6.45
N PHE A 263 -3.77 20.09 -7.67
CA PHE A 263 -3.35 19.07 -8.61
C PHE A 263 -2.15 19.49 -9.45
N ALA A 264 -1.78 20.77 -9.43
CA ALA A 264 -0.55 21.25 -10.06
C ALA A 264 0.68 21.17 -9.13
N ASP A 265 0.47 21.04 -7.82
CA ASP A 265 1.52 20.94 -6.80
C ASP A 265 2.43 19.72 -7.03
N LYS A 266 3.74 19.96 -6.91
CA LYS A 266 4.85 19.00 -7.07
C LYS A 266 5.92 19.17 -5.99
N THR A 267 5.58 19.81 -4.87
CA THR A 267 6.54 20.18 -3.82
C THR A 267 7.32 18.98 -3.31
N TYR A 268 6.63 17.89 -2.99
CA TYR A 268 7.24 16.62 -2.61
C TYR A 268 6.74 15.49 -3.53
N PRO A 269 7.61 14.86 -4.33
CA PRO A 269 7.22 13.72 -5.13
C PRO A 269 6.93 12.51 -4.24
N ASN A 270 5.91 11.74 -4.57
CA ASN A 270 5.63 10.48 -3.89
C ASN A 270 5.07 9.44 -4.87
N PRO A 271 5.81 9.05 -5.92
CA PRO A 271 5.35 8.02 -6.83
C PRO A 271 5.54 6.62 -6.24
N TRP A 272 4.45 5.86 -6.18
CA TRP A 272 4.47 4.41 -5.99
C TRP A 272 3.33 3.74 -6.75
N THR A 273 3.37 2.41 -6.75
CA THR A 273 2.34 1.50 -7.23
C THR A 273 2.32 0.24 -6.37
N THR A 274 1.18 -0.42 -6.29
CA THR A 274 1.06 -1.73 -5.65
C THR A 274 1.37 -2.82 -6.66
N ASN A 275 2.28 -3.71 -6.29
CA ASN A 275 2.70 -4.84 -7.11
C ASN A 275 2.05 -6.11 -6.57
N ALA A 276 0.88 -6.47 -7.11
CA ALA A 276 0.15 -7.65 -6.68
C ALA A 276 0.73 -8.93 -7.32
N GLY A 277 0.62 -10.07 -6.64
CA GLY A 277 0.99 -11.38 -7.19
C GLY A 277 2.50 -11.63 -7.36
N GLY A 278 3.35 -10.80 -6.76
CA GLY A 278 4.81 -10.97 -6.88
C GLY A 278 5.33 -12.31 -6.37
N GLN A 279 4.79 -12.80 -5.24
CA GLN A 279 5.15 -14.09 -4.66
C GLN A 279 4.74 -15.24 -5.57
N ALA A 280 3.52 -15.21 -6.11
CA ALA A 280 3.04 -16.24 -7.04
C ALA A 280 3.91 -16.29 -8.31
N ALA A 281 4.30 -15.15 -8.87
CA ALA A 281 5.24 -15.10 -9.99
C ALA A 281 6.63 -15.64 -9.61
N GLY A 282 7.15 -15.24 -8.45
CA GLY A 282 8.45 -15.68 -7.95
C GLY A 282 8.53 -17.19 -7.76
N ASP A 283 7.54 -17.77 -7.06
CA ASP A 283 7.44 -19.20 -6.80
C ASP A 283 7.22 -19.99 -8.11
N SER A 284 6.46 -19.45 -9.05
CA SER A 284 6.25 -20.07 -10.37
C SER A 284 7.54 -20.14 -11.17
N LEU A 285 8.29 -19.03 -11.24
CA LEU A 285 9.58 -18.97 -11.92
C LEU A 285 10.62 -19.88 -11.24
N ALA A 286 10.65 -19.94 -9.91
CA ALA A 286 11.54 -20.82 -9.16
C ALA A 286 11.24 -22.31 -9.42
N ALA A 287 9.96 -22.69 -9.45
CA ALA A 287 9.54 -24.06 -9.73
C ALA A 287 9.93 -24.49 -11.15
N VAL A 288 9.69 -23.63 -12.15
CA VAL A 288 10.07 -23.90 -13.54
C VAL A 288 11.60 -23.95 -13.69
N LYS A 289 12.35 -23.03 -13.08
CA LYS A 289 13.82 -23.07 -13.10
C LYS A 289 14.34 -24.42 -12.61
N LYS A 290 13.87 -24.86 -11.45
CA LYS A 290 14.29 -26.13 -10.84
C LYS A 290 13.88 -27.33 -11.69
N LEU A 291 12.59 -27.48 -11.98
CA LEU A 291 12.05 -28.73 -12.52
C LEU A 291 12.21 -28.88 -14.03
N VAL A 292 12.32 -27.78 -14.78
CA VAL A 292 12.48 -27.80 -16.25
C VAL A 292 13.94 -27.63 -16.65
N PHE A 293 14.64 -26.64 -16.08
CA PHE A 293 15.97 -26.27 -16.56
C PHE A 293 17.11 -26.93 -15.76
N ASP A 294 17.02 -26.95 -14.43
CA ASP A 294 18.08 -27.52 -13.58
C ASP A 294 18.00 -29.06 -13.53
N GLU A 295 16.82 -29.63 -13.24
CA GLU A 295 16.60 -31.07 -13.07
C GLU A 295 16.07 -31.77 -14.32
N LYS A 296 15.54 -31.02 -15.29
CA LYS A 296 15.01 -31.53 -16.57
C LYS A 296 13.96 -32.64 -16.40
N LYS A 297 13.17 -32.58 -15.33
CA LYS A 297 12.07 -33.52 -15.05
C LYS A 297 10.90 -33.33 -16.01
N TYR A 298 10.68 -32.10 -16.47
CA TYR A 298 9.66 -31.73 -17.46
C TYR A 298 10.26 -30.86 -18.55
N THR A 299 9.59 -30.75 -19.70
CA THR A 299 9.91 -29.74 -20.72
C THR A 299 9.03 -28.50 -20.58
N MET A 300 9.46 -27.37 -21.17
CA MET A 300 8.59 -26.18 -21.27
C MET A 300 7.26 -26.47 -21.97
N GLY A 301 7.28 -27.34 -23.00
CA GLY A 301 6.07 -27.78 -23.67
C GLY A 301 5.10 -28.53 -22.76
N ASP A 302 5.61 -29.35 -21.84
CA ASP A 302 4.77 -30.04 -20.85
C ASP A 302 4.14 -29.05 -19.88
N VAL A 303 4.91 -28.09 -19.38
CA VAL A 303 4.40 -27.04 -18.47
C VAL A 303 3.32 -26.20 -19.14
N VAL A 304 3.55 -25.71 -20.36
CA VAL A 304 2.56 -24.89 -21.10
C VAL A 304 1.26 -25.67 -21.34
N LYS A 305 1.34 -26.96 -21.67
CA LYS A 305 0.16 -27.84 -21.82
C LYS A 305 -0.56 -28.06 -20.49
N ALA A 306 0.18 -28.34 -19.41
CA ALA A 306 -0.39 -28.56 -18.09
C ALA A 306 -1.13 -27.31 -17.58
N LEU A 307 -0.55 -26.11 -17.75
CA LEU A 307 -1.21 -24.85 -17.40
C LEU A 307 -2.53 -24.67 -18.17
N ARG A 308 -2.51 -24.91 -19.50
CA ARG A 308 -3.70 -24.81 -20.36
C ARG A 308 -4.82 -25.78 -19.97
N ALA A 309 -4.45 -26.94 -19.43
CA ALA A 309 -5.38 -27.95 -18.94
C ALA A 309 -5.79 -27.73 -17.48
N ASN A 310 -5.38 -26.63 -16.83
CA ASN A 310 -5.55 -26.44 -15.39
C ASN A 310 -5.04 -27.64 -14.56
N PHE A 311 -3.92 -28.22 -15.01
CA PHE A 311 -3.31 -29.46 -14.52
C PHE A 311 -4.19 -30.73 -14.58
N GLU A 312 -5.34 -30.72 -15.27
CA GLU A 312 -6.13 -31.92 -15.50
C GLU A 312 -5.32 -32.92 -16.33
N GLY A 313 -5.08 -34.11 -15.77
CA GLY A 313 -4.18 -35.12 -16.34
C GLY A 313 -2.69 -34.94 -16.03
N TYR A 314 -2.31 -33.91 -15.27
CA TYR A 314 -0.92 -33.57 -14.91
C TYR A 314 -0.72 -33.42 -13.39
N GLU A 315 -1.46 -34.17 -12.58
CA GLU A 315 -1.46 -34.01 -11.11
C GLU A 315 -0.08 -34.23 -10.47
N GLU A 316 0.73 -35.18 -10.97
CA GLU A 316 2.09 -35.38 -10.45
C GLU A 316 2.97 -34.14 -10.70
N MET A 317 2.90 -33.55 -11.90
CA MET A 317 3.58 -32.29 -12.19
C MET A 317 3.10 -31.16 -11.27
N ARG A 318 1.79 -31.08 -10.98
CA ARG A 318 1.24 -30.09 -10.06
C ARG A 318 1.84 -30.24 -8.66
N LYS A 319 1.89 -31.47 -8.12
CA LYS A 319 2.48 -31.76 -6.81
C LYS A 319 3.97 -31.41 -6.76
N ASP A 320 4.71 -31.77 -7.81
CA ASP A 320 6.13 -31.45 -7.90
C ASP A 320 6.38 -29.94 -7.93
N MET A 321 5.61 -29.19 -8.72
CA MET A 321 5.69 -27.72 -8.78
C MET A 321 5.31 -27.08 -7.44
N LEU A 322 4.33 -27.63 -6.70
CA LEU A 322 3.99 -27.20 -5.35
C LEU A 322 5.12 -27.47 -4.35
N ALA A 323 5.79 -28.63 -4.47
CA ALA A 323 6.89 -29.06 -3.59
C ALA A 323 8.24 -28.38 -3.91
N ALA A 324 8.38 -27.73 -5.06
CA ALA A 324 9.55 -26.91 -5.38
C ALA A 324 9.75 -25.78 -4.33
N PRO A 325 10.95 -25.18 -4.21
CA PRO A 325 11.22 -24.09 -3.27
C PRO A 325 10.18 -22.97 -3.35
N LYS A 326 9.84 -22.39 -2.20
CA LYS A 326 8.84 -21.32 -2.05
C LYS A 326 9.37 -20.19 -1.19
N TRP A 327 8.94 -18.98 -1.49
CA TRP A 327 9.19 -17.80 -0.68
C TRP A 327 8.81 -18.01 0.79
N GLY A 328 9.63 -17.50 1.71
CA GLY A 328 9.36 -17.51 3.16
C GLY A 328 9.91 -18.70 3.94
N ASN A 329 10.95 -19.39 3.43
CA ASN A 329 11.59 -20.54 4.07
C ASN A 329 13.11 -20.34 4.29
N ASP A 330 13.52 -19.13 4.70
CA ASP A 330 14.94 -18.68 4.84
C ASP A 330 15.73 -18.70 3.51
#